data_AF-A0A971LP48-F1
#
_entry.id   AF-A0A971LP48-F1
#
_cell.length_a   1.000
_cell.length_b   1.000
_cell.length_c   1.000
_cell.angle_alpha   90.00
_cell.angle_beta   90.00
_cell.angle_gamma   90.00
#
_symmetry.space_group_name_H-M   'P 1'
#
loop_
_entity.id
_entity.type
_entity.pdbx_description
1 polymer ?
#
loop_
_entity_poly.entity_id
_entity_poly.type
_entity_poly.pdbx_seq_one_letter_code
_entity_poly.pdbx_strand_id
1 'polypeptide(L)'
;MLFLKSLLFILLNVGFGLLFVWLAKWFLFNPSPKKIFGRRNPLTPGFLVRKRDWVFNKARDLLHDYLEQADDPSRHSGYLFKLEEDLQEKVWEQMAFVDDWRFMPSGWKAKIRDMIASAVRGLAANILRKTVPHLVQQWRIEHRIDDYDEQFNLEFFTKYYNQYLHVPALKIVGGINLVLGILNMVLFLILA
;
A
#
# COMPACT_ATOMS: atom_id res chain seq x y z
N MET A 1 -32.01 4.83 -44.90
CA MET A 1 -31.53 5.77 -43.85
C MET A 1 -31.50 5.16 -42.45
N LEU A 2 -32.53 4.41 -42.02
CA LEU A 2 -32.59 3.79 -40.68
C LEU A 2 -31.44 2.82 -40.38
N PHE A 3 -31.11 1.93 -41.33
CA PHE A 3 -29.99 0.99 -41.21
C PHE A 3 -28.62 1.67 -41.04
N LEU A 4 -28.39 2.80 -41.72
CA LEU A 4 -27.14 3.55 -41.60
C LEU A 4 -27.02 4.20 -40.21
N LYS A 5 -28.14 4.69 -39.66
CA LYS A 5 -28.20 5.23 -38.30
C LYS A 5 -27.98 4.14 -37.24
N SER A 6 -28.51 2.95 -37.44
CA SER A 6 -28.30 1.82 -36.51
C SER A 6 -26.86 1.29 -36.56
N LEU A 7 -26.20 1.32 -37.73
CA LEU A 7 -24.78 0.96 -37.84
C LEU A 7 -23.88 1.95 -37.08
N LEU A 8 -24.18 3.25 -37.15
CA LEU A 8 -23.47 4.29 -36.40
C LEU A 8 -23.59 4.06 -34.88
N PHE A 9 -24.74 3.56 -34.42
CA PHE A 9 -24.98 3.28 -33.00
C PHE A 9 -24.06 2.17 -32.47
N ILE A 10 -23.80 1.13 -33.26
CA ILE A 10 -22.86 0.05 -32.90
C ILE A 10 -21.44 0.62 -32.76
N LEU A 11 -20.99 1.41 -33.74
CA LEU A 11 -19.67 2.03 -33.71
C LEU A 11 -19.50 2.96 -32.50
N LEU A 12 -20.51 3.76 -32.18
CA LEU A 12 -20.50 4.62 -31.01
C LEU A 12 -20.44 3.79 -29.71
N ASN A 13 -21.23 2.72 -29.59
CA ASN A 13 -21.27 1.91 -28.39
C ASN A 13 -19.92 1.22 -28.11
N VAL A 14 -19.33 0.61 -29.15
CA VAL A 14 -17.99 0.02 -29.05
C VAL A 14 -16.94 1.10 -28.77
N GLY A 15 -17.03 2.25 -29.46
CA GLY A 15 -16.14 3.39 -29.26
C GLY A 15 -16.15 3.90 -27.82
N PHE A 16 -17.33 4.07 -27.22
CA PHE A 16 -17.49 4.48 -25.83
C PHE A 16 -16.89 3.46 -24.85
N GLY A 17 -17.16 2.17 -25.07
CA GLY A 17 -16.60 1.10 -24.25
C GLY A 17 -15.07 1.08 -24.27
N LEU A 18 -14.47 1.16 -25.47
CA LEU A 18 -13.02 1.19 -25.62
C LEU A 18 -12.41 2.47 -25.05
N LEU A 19 -13.08 3.61 -25.21
CA LEU A 19 -12.66 4.88 -24.64
C LEU A 19 -12.58 4.83 -23.12
N PHE A 20 -13.52 4.14 -22.45
CA PHE A 20 -13.49 3.96 -21.00
C PHE A 20 -12.25 3.17 -20.55
N VAL A 21 -11.93 2.08 -21.25
CA VAL A 21 -10.73 1.27 -20.95
C VAL A 21 -9.45 2.08 -21.17
N TRP A 22 -9.42 2.95 -22.18
CA TRP A 22 -8.33 3.89 -22.43
C TRP A 22 -8.19 4.95 -21.33
N LEU A 23 -9.31 5.54 -20.90
CA LEU A 23 -9.33 6.50 -19.79
C LEU A 23 -8.85 5.85 -18.48
N ALA A 24 -9.22 4.60 -18.21
CA ALA A 24 -8.74 3.87 -17.03
C ALA A 24 -7.22 3.69 -17.06
N LYS A 25 -6.64 3.26 -18.20
CA LYS A 25 -5.19 3.19 -18.38
C LYS A 25 -4.53 4.55 -18.16
N TRP A 26 -5.11 5.60 -18.74
CA TRP A 26 -4.59 6.95 -18.61
C TRP A 26 -4.62 7.45 -17.17
N PHE A 27 -5.72 7.25 -16.45
CA PHE A 27 -5.85 7.58 -15.03
C PHE A 27 -4.83 6.85 -14.15
N LEU A 28 -4.50 5.60 -14.47
CA LEU A 28 -3.56 4.81 -13.68
C LEU A 28 -2.11 5.24 -13.90
N PHE A 29 -1.68 5.40 -15.16
CA PHE A 29 -0.26 5.44 -15.52
C PHE A 29 0.27 6.80 -15.98
N ASN A 30 -0.55 7.86 -16.03
CA ASN A 30 -0.08 9.14 -16.56
C ASN A 30 1.04 9.76 -15.68
N PRO A 31 2.27 9.92 -16.19
CA PRO A 31 3.44 10.22 -15.35
C PRO A 31 3.51 11.67 -14.85
N SER A 32 2.89 12.63 -15.55
CA SER A 32 3.07 14.06 -15.24
C SER A 32 1.76 14.75 -14.87
N PRO A 33 1.76 15.62 -13.83
CA PRO A 33 0.64 16.50 -13.54
C PRO A 33 0.42 17.44 -14.73
N LYS A 34 -0.65 17.22 -15.49
CA LYS A 34 -1.02 18.08 -16.62
C LYS A 34 -1.92 19.19 -16.11
N LYS A 35 -1.62 20.43 -16.51
CA LYS A 35 -2.56 21.56 -16.35
C LYS A 35 -3.50 21.54 -17.54
N ILE A 36 -4.80 21.52 -17.28
CA ILE A 36 -5.84 21.68 -18.32
C ILE A 36 -6.51 23.03 -18.02
N PHE A 37 -6.48 23.95 -18.99
CA PHE A 37 -6.99 25.33 -18.83
C PHE A 37 -6.43 26.06 -17.59
N GLY A 38 -5.13 25.92 -17.33
CA GLY A 38 -4.46 26.58 -16.20
C GLY A 38 -4.73 25.98 -14.82
N ARG A 39 -5.71 25.07 -14.68
CA ARG A 39 -5.99 24.34 -13.42
C ARG A 39 -5.30 22.98 -13.41
N ARG A 40 -4.81 22.55 -12.23
CA ARG A 40 -4.24 21.21 -12.04
C ARG A 40 -5.34 20.17 -12.26
N ASN A 41 -5.10 19.21 -13.14
CA ASN A 41 -6.03 18.11 -13.31
C ASN A 41 -5.89 17.14 -12.11
N PRO A 42 -6.97 16.88 -11.33
CA PRO A 42 -6.91 15.99 -10.18
C PRO A 42 -6.61 14.53 -10.56
N LEU A 43 -6.76 14.16 -11.83
CA LEU A 43 -6.46 12.83 -12.37
C LEU A 43 -4.98 12.66 -12.75
N THR A 44 -4.13 13.65 -12.46
CA THR A 44 -2.71 13.66 -12.81
C THR A 44 -1.85 14.21 -11.65
N PRO A 45 -0.72 13.58 -11.27
CA PRO A 45 -0.18 12.33 -11.83
C PRO A 45 -1.13 11.15 -11.59
N GLY A 46 -0.95 10.10 -12.39
CA GLY A 46 -1.78 8.92 -12.37
C GLY A 46 -1.80 8.25 -10.99
N PHE A 47 -2.88 7.56 -10.68
CA PHE A 47 -3.09 7.00 -9.36
C PHE A 47 -1.98 6.02 -8.95
N LEU A 48 -1.54 5.14 -9.87
CA LEU A 48 -0.48 4.16 -9.59
C LEU A 48 0.87 4.84 -9.39
N VAL A 49 1.19 5.87 -10.18
CA VAL A 49 2.40 6.70 -10.02
C VAL A 49 2.47 7.25 -8.60
N ARG A 50 1.42 7.99 -8.21
CA ARG A 50 1.35 8.65 -6.91
C ARG A 50 1.39 7.64 -5.76
N LYS A 51 0.73 6.51 -5.91
CA LYS A 51 0.71 5.46 -4.87
C LYS A 51 2.05 4.77 -4.74
N ARG A 52 2.75 4.49 -5.85
CA ARG A 52 4.10 3.92 -5.82
C ARG A 52 5.06 4.84 -5.07
N ASP A 53 5.14 6.11 -5.50
CA ASP A 53 6.03 7.09 -4.88
C ASP A 53 5.69 7.27 -3.39
N TRP A 54 4.40 7.31 -3.05
CA TRP A 54 3.97 7.39 -1.66
C TRP A 54 4.40 6.18 -0.84
N VAL A 55 4.29 4.95 -1.36
CA VAL A 55 4.71 3.73 -0.64
C VAL A 55 6.21 3.73 -0.40
N PHE A 56 7.03 4.01 -1.42
CA PHE A 56 8.49 4.01 -1.26
C PHE A 56 8.97 5.13 -0.34
N ASN A 57 8.43 6.35 -0.49
CA ASN A 57 8.73 7.44 0.43
C ASN A 57 8.30 7.10 1.85
N LYS A 58 7.11 6.53 2.03
CA LYS A 58 6.65 6.12 3.36
C LYS A 58 7.53 5.02 3.97
N ALA A 59 8.04 4.10 3.16
CA ALA A 59 8.98 3.08 3.61
C ALA A 59 10.33 3.69 4.05
N ARG A 60 10.86 4.64 3.27
CA ARG A 60 12.07 5.41 3.63
C ARG A 60 11.86 6.19 4.92
N ASP A 61 10.76 6.93 5.01
CA ASP A 61 10.40 7.71 6.20
C ASP A 61 10.30 6.81 7.43
N LEU A 62 9.60 5.67 7.34
CA LEU A 62 9.47 4.73 8.46
C LEU A 62 10.81 4.14 8.89
N LEU A 63 11.68 3.81 7.92
CA LEU A 63 13.02 3.32 8.22
C LEU A 63 13.86 4.40 8.91
N HIS A 64 13.79 5.64 8.42
CA HIS A 64 14.52 6.76 8.98
C HIS A 64 14.04 7.10 10.39
N ASP A 65 12.71 7.25 10.57
CA ASP A 65 12.06 7.47 11.87
C ASP A 65 12.42 6.36 12.87
N TYR A 66 12.59 5.12 12.38
CA TYR A 66 13.05 3.99 13.19
C TYR A 66 14.47 4.15 13.67
N LEU A 67 15.39 4.40 12.74
CA LEU A 67 16.80 4.54 13.07
C LEU A 67 17.02 5.75 14.00
N GLU A 68 16.30 6.84 13.79
CA GLU A 68 16.36 8.03 14.65
C GLU A 68 15.86 7.73 16.07
N GLN A 69 14.75 6.99 16.22
CA GLN A 69 14.27 6.59 17.55
C GLN A 69 15.17 5.55 18.21
N ALA A 70 15.81 4.68 17.43
CA ALA A 70 16.75 3.70 17.95
C ALA A 70 18.03 4.36 18.50
N ASP A 71 18.51 5.43 17.86
CA ASP A 71 19.74 6.13 18.20
C ASP A 71 19.63 7.04 19.45
N ASP A 72 18.41 7.38 19.88
CA ASP A 72 18.15 8.13 21.11
C ASP A 72 17.47 7.26 22.21
N PRO A 73 18.26 6.56 23.06
CA PRO A 73 17.77 5.79 24.19
C PRO A 73 16.99 6.60 25.23
N SER A 74 17.24 7.91 25.31
CA SER A 74 16.65 8.79 26.32
C SER A 74 15.27 9.31 25.90
N ARG A 75 14.85 9.00 24.66
CA ARG A 75 13.57 9.43 24.11
C ARG A 75 12.42 8.64 24.73
N HIS A 76 11.69 9.30 25.63
CA HIS A 76 10.46 8.79 26.25
C HIS A 76 9.21 8.99 25.39
N SER A 77 9.36 8.94 24.07
CA SER A 77 8.28 9.20 23.12
C SER A 77 8.54 8.48 21.81
N GLY A 78 7.47 8.14 21.09
CA GLY A 78 7.55 7.41 19.82
C GLY A 78 7.00 5.99 19.92
N TYR A 79 7.05 5.25 18.82
CA TYR A 79 6.48 3.91 18.79
C TYR A 79 7.44 2.86 19.38
N LEU A 80 8.76 3.08 19.31
CA LEU A 80 9.75 2.17 19.92
C LEU A 80 9.60 2.16 21.44
N PHE A 81 9.50 3.33 22.05
CA PHE A 81 9.25 3.46 23.48
C PHE A 81 7.91 2.81 23.90
N LYS A 82 6.84 3.07 23.14
CA LYS A 82 5.53 2.44 23.40
C LYS A 82 5.60 0.93 23.29
N LEU A 83 6.30 0.40 22.27
CA LEU A 83 6.48 -1.04 22.11
C LEU A 83 7.24 -1.66 23.30
N GLU A 84 8.27 -0.98 23.80
CA GLU A 84 9.02 -1.40 24.99
C GLU A 84 8.14 -1.39 26.26
N GLU A 85 7.27 -0.39 26.40
CA GLU A 85 6.32 -0.26 27.51
C GLU A 85 5.20 -1.32 27.43
N ASP A 86 4.58 -1.49 26.28
CA ASP A 86 3.56 -2.52 26.02
C ASP A 86 4.12 -3.93 26.28
N LEU A 87 5.39 -4.15 25.95
CA LEU A 87 6.06 -5.43 26.17
C LEU A 87 6.36 -5.65 27.65
N GLN A 88 6.74 -4.61 28.38
CA GLN A 88 6.86 -4.66 29.83
C GLN A 88 5.52 -4.97 30.50
N GLU A 89 4.44 -4.28 30.12
CA GLU A 89 3.09 -4.48 30.66
C GLU A 89 2.60 -5.90 30.39
N LYS A 90 2.70 -6.37 29.14
CA LYS A 90 2.33 -7.75 28.79
C LYS A 90 3.11 -8.79 29.58
N VAL A 91 4.41 -8.61 29.74
CA VAL A 91 5.22 -9.55 30.56
C VAL A 91 4.77 -9.48 32.00
N TRP A 92 4.55 -8.29 32.55
CA TRP A 92 4.06 -8.11 33.92
C TRP A 92 2.71 -8.81 34.16
N GLU A 93 1.78 -8.71 33.21
CA GLU A 93 0.48 -9.40 33.23
C GLU A 93 0.65 -10.93 33.17
N GLN A 94 1.50 -11.44 32.27
CA GLN A 94 1.78 -12.87 32.15
C GLN A 94 2.42 -13.45 33.41
N MET A 95 3.11 -12.62 34.20
CA MET A 95 3.69 -13.02 35.48
C MET A 95 2.69 -12.99 36.65
N ALA A 96 1.38 -12.88 36.38
CA ALA A 96 0.33 -12.98 37.40
C ALA A 96 0.34 -14.32 38.16
N PHE A 97 0.88 -15.40 37.59
CA PHE A 97 1.05 -16.69 38.31
C PHE A 97 1.95 -16.58 39.56
N VAL A 98 2.79 -15.55 39.65
CA VAL A 98 3.62 -15.27 40.83
C VAL A 98 2.74 -14.89 42.04
N ASP A 99 1.52 -14.40 41.78
CA ASP A 99 0.55 -14.04 42.82
C ASP A 99 0.04 -15.27 43.59
N ASP A 100 0.09 -16.46 42.98
CA ASP A 100 -0.36 -17.72 43.59
C ASP A 100 0.66 -18.32 44.58
N TRP A 101 1.85 -17.74 44.73
CA TRP A 101 2.89 -18.28 45.62
C TRP A 101 2.55 -18.05 47.09
N ARG A 102 2.09 -19.12 47.77
CA ARG A 102 1.53 -19.07 49.13
C ARG A 102 2.48 -18.52 50.20
N PHE A 103 3.79 -18.74 50.06
CA PHE A 103 4.78 -18.42 51.10
C PHE A 103 5.52 -17.10 50.88
N MET A 104 5.14 -16.31 49.87
CA MET A 104 5.84 -15.07 49.52
C MET A 104 5.03 -13.82 49.89
N PRO A 105 5.64 -12.83 50.57
CA PRO A 105 4.97 -11.55 50.84
C PRO A 105 4.62 -10.82 49.53
N SER A 106 3.48 -10.11 49.51
CA SER A 106 2.98 -9.39 48.32
C SER A 106 4.00 -8.42 47.72
N GLY A 107 4.75 -7.69 48.56
CA GLY A 107 5.79 -6.77 48.10
C GLY A 107 6.98 -7.46 47.40
N TRP A 108 7.28 -8.71 47.75
CA TRP A 108 8.33 -9.49 47.07
C TRP A 108 7.85 -10.02 45.73
N LYS A 109 6.59 -10.47 45.65
CA LYS A 109 5.95 -10.89 44.40
C LYS A 109 5.96 -9.77 43.38
N ALA A 110 5.53 -8.56 43.77
CA ALA A 110 5.58 -7.37 42.92
C ALA A 110 7.00 -7.05 42.46
N LYS A 111 8.00 -7.07 43.37
CA LYS A 111 9.41 -6.85 42.99
C LYS A 111 9.94 -7.86 41.99
N ILE A 112 9.56 -9.14 42.12
CA ILE A 112 9.99 -10.19 41.18
C ILE A 112 9.38 -9.97 39.81
N ARG A 113 8.07 -9.68 39.77
CA ARG A 113 7.38 -9.34 38.53
C ARG A 113 8.04 -8.13 37.85
N ASP A 114 8.44 -7.12 38.63
CA ASP A 114 8.98 -5.84 38.12
C ASP A 114 10.37 -6.06 37.56
N MET A 115 11.17 -6.84 38.30
CA MET A 115 12.51 -7.20 37.90
C MET A 115 12.50 -8.00 36.59
N ILE A 116 11.59 -8.95 36.44
CA ILE A 116 11.49 -9.77 35.23
C ILE A 116 10.97 -8.94 34.06
N ALA A 117 9.89 -8.17 34.26
CA ALA A 117 9.34 -7.29 33.23
C ALA A 117 10.38 -6.24 32.76
N SER A 118 11.12 -5.64 33.71
CA SER A 118 12.18 -4.67 33.42
C SER A 118 13.38 -5.32 32.71
N ALA A 119 13.77 -6.54 33.10
CA ALA A 119 14.85 -7.27 32.44
C ALA A 119 14.48 -7.61 30.99
N VAL A 120 13.25 -8.08 30.75
CA VAL A 120 12.77 -8.38 29.40
C VAL A 120 12.68 -7.09 28.56
N ARG A 121 12.18 -5.99 29.13
CA ARG A 121 12.20 -4.67 28.47
C ARG A 121 13.61 -4.25 28.10
N GLY A 122 14.59 -4.41 29.01
CA GLY A 122 15.99 -4.07 28.74
C GLY A 122 16.62 -4.92 27.63
N LEU A 123 16.30 -6.22 27.58
CA LEU A 123 16.72 -7.10 26.48
C LEU A 123 16.08 -6.68 25.16
N ALA A 124 14.76 -6.45 25.16
CA ALA A 124 14.03 -5.99 23.99
C ALA A 124 14.57 -4.66 23.45
N ALA A 125 14.81 -3.69 24.34
CA ALA A 125 15.40 -2.40 23.99
C ALA A 125 16.79 -2.56 23.38
N ASN A 126 17.65 -3.42 23.93
CA ASN A 126 18.97 -3.70 23.32
C ASN A 126 18.84 -4.32 21.92
N ILE A 127 17.93 -5.28 21.73
CA ILE A 127 17.71 -5.91 20.42
C ILE A 127 17.19 -4.86 19.43
N LEU A 128 16.12 -4.15 19.79
CA LEU A 128 15.44 -3.18 18.93
C LEU A 128 16.31 -1.97 18.61
N ARG A 129 17.10 -1.48 19.57
CA ARG A 129 17.87 -0.24 19.40
C ARG A 129 19.32 -0.44 18.99
N LYS A 130 19.87 -1.66 19.10
CA LYS A 130 21.27 -1.94 18.69
C LYS A 130 21.35 -3.03 17.63
N THR A 131 20.76 -4.20 17.88
CA THR A 131 20.86 -5.33 16.96
C THR A 131 20.12 -5.06 15.65
N VAL A 132 18.88 -4.58 15.71
CA VAL A 132 18.09 -4.30 14.51
C VAL A 132 18.72 -3.20 13.63
N PRO A 133 19.11 -2.02 14.16
CA PRO A 133 19.80 -1.00 13.36
C PRO A 133 21.09 -1.52 12.73
N HIS A 134 21.87 -2.32 13.47
CA HIS A 134 23.09 -2.92 12.93
C HIS A 134 22.78 -3.87 11.76
N LEU A 135 21.75 -4.70 11.87
CA LEU A 135 21.31 -5.56 10.76
C LEU A 135 20.80 -4.75 9.58
N VAL A 136 20.04 -3.68 9.81
CA VAL A 136 19.54 -2.76 8.78
C VAL A 136 20.70 -2.17 7.97
N GLN A 137 21.75 -1.73 8.66
CA GLN A 137 22.96 -1.19 8.03
C GLN A 137 23.75 -2.28 7.29
N GLN A 138 24.01 -3.42 7.94
CA GLN A 138 24.77 -4.52 7.35
C GLN A 138 24.11 -5.06 6.08
N TRP A 139 22.78 -5.16 6.06
CA TRP A 139 22.02 -5.66 4.93
C TRP A 139 21.74 -4.58 3.88
N ARG A 140 22.17 -3.34 4.15
CA ARG A 140 21.96 -2.15 3.32
C ARG A 140 20.50 -2.01 2.91
N ILE A 141 19.58 -2.14 3.88
CA ILE A 141 18.14 -2.15 3.60
C ILE A 141 17.70 -0.87 2.88
N GLU A 142 18.30 0.28 3.23
CA GLU A 142 18.05 1.55 2.53
C GLU A 142 18.36 1.44 1.03
N HIS A 143 19.51 0.87 0.66
CA HIS A 143 19.87 0.66 -0.74
C HIS A 143 18.94 -0.33 -1.42
N ARG A 144 18.48 -1.37 -0.71
CA ARG A 144 17.50 -2.31 -1.28
C ARG A 144 16.15 -1.64 -1.53
N ILE A 145 15.72 -0.70 -0.69
CA ILE A 145 14.50 0.08 -0.94
C ILE A 145 14.64 0.87 -2.24
N ASP A 146 15.81 1.45 -2.50
CA ASP A 146 16.09 2.17 -3.75
C ASP A 146 16.18 1.22 -4.96
N ASP A 147 16.84 0.07 -4.81
CA ASP A 147 16.88 -0.97 -5.84
C ASP A 147 15.46 -1.43 -6.21
N TYR A 148 14.57 -1.58 -5.21
CA TYR A 148 13.18 -1.93 -5.45
C TYR A 148 12.39 -0.78 -6.08
N ASP A 149 12.64 0.47 -5.72
CA ASP A 149 12.00 1.64 -6.35
C ASP A 149 12.36 1.69 -7.85
N GLU A 150 13.59 1.34 -8.21
CA GLU A 150 14.05 1.24 -9.59
C GLU A 150 13.49 0.01 -10.33
N GLN A 151 13.50 -1.17 -9.70
CA GLN A 151 12.95 -2.40 -10.30
C GLN A 151 11.44 -2.30 -10.53
N PHE A 152 10.71 -1.72 -9.58
CA PHE A 152 9.28 -1.47 -9.67
C PHE A 152 8.97 -0.14 -10.34
N ASN A 153 9.75 0.22 -11.37
CA ASN A 153 9.49 1.43 -12.14
C ASN A 153 8.11 1.41 -12.83
N LEU A 154 7.68 2.58 -13.28
CA LEU A 154 6.40 2.74 -13.96
C LEU A 154 6.29 1.91 -15.25
N GLU A 155 7.41 1.67 -15.92
CA GLU A 155 7.45 0.89 -17.16
C GLU A 155 7.12 -0.57 -16.89
N PHE A 156 7.64 -1.15 -15.81
CA PHE A 156 7.33 -2.50 -15.34
C PHE A 156 5.83 -2.66 -15.12
N PHE A 157 5.23 -1.77 -14.32
CA PHE A 157 3.78 -1.83 -14.05
C PHE A 157 2.95 -1.59 -15.30
N THR A 158 3.36 -0.66 -16.16
CA THR A 158 2.65 -0.37 -17.43
C THR A 158 2.68 -1.58 -18.36
N LYS A 159 3.82 -2.25 -18.49
CA LYS A 159 3.98 -3.46 -19.32
C LYS A 159 3.12 -4.59 -18.78
N TYR A 160 3.19 -4.86 -17.48
CA TYR A 160 2.39 -5.89 -16.82
C TYR A 160 0.89 -5.61 -16.97
N TYR A 161 0.45 -4.40 -16.68
CA TYR A 161 -0.94 -3.99 -16.86
C TYR A 161 -1.41 -4.12 -18.31
N ASN A 162 -0.58 -3.73 -19.28
CA ASN A 162 -0.97 -3.84 -20.68
C ASN A 162 -1.21 -5.29 -21.09
N GLN A 163 -0.31 -6.19 -20.69
CA GLN A 163 -0.36 -7.60 -21.06
C GLN A 163 -1.55 -8.33 -20.40
N TYR A 164 -1.77 -8.13 -19.11
CA TYR A 164 -2.70 -8.94 -18.33
C TYR A 164 -4.06 -8.29 -18.10
N LEU A 165 -4.17 -6.96 -18.18
CA LEU A 165 -5.41 -6.25 -17.86
C LEU A 165 -5.92 -5.45 -19.04
N HIS A 166 -5.12 -4.57 -19.63
CA HIS A 166 -5.57 -3.65 -20.68
C HIS A 166 -6.00 -4.38 -21.96
N VAL A 167 -5.14 -5.23 -22.51
CA VAL A 167 -5.45 -5.95 -23.76
C VAL A 167 -6.64 -6.90 -23.57
N PRO A 168 -6.71 -7.72 -22.50
CA PRO A 168 -7.90 -8.52 -22.23
C PRO A 168 -9.16 -7.66 -22.01
N ALA A 169 -9.08 -6.56 -21.27
CA ALA A 169 -10.20 -5.66 -21.04
C ALA A 169 -10.71 -5.03 -22.35
N LEU A 170 -9.83 -4.60 -23.25
CA LEU A 170 -10.23 -4.10 -24.57
C LEU A 170 -11.02 -5.15 -25.36
N LYS A 171 -10.56 -6.41 -25.34
CA LYS A 171 -11.25 -7.52 -26.02
C LYS A 171 -12.62 -7.81 -25.42
N ILE A 172 -12.69 -7.91 -24.09
CA ILE A 172 -13.92 -8.22 -23.36
C ILE A 172 -14.94 -7.09 -23.50
N VAL A 173 -14.54 -5.85 -23.21
CA VAL A 173 -15.40 -4.67 -23.30
C VAL A 173 -15.82 -4.40 -24.74
N GLY A 174 -14.91 -4.55 -25.71
CA GLY A 174 -15.24 -4.44 -27.12
C GLY A 174 -16.25 -5.49 -27.57
N GLY A 175 -16.06 -6.75 -27.18
CA GLY A 175 -16.99 -7.84 -27.48
C GLY A 175 -18.38 -7.63 -26.87
N ILE A 176 -18.44 -7.28 -25.59
CA ILE A 176 -19.71 -7.00 -24.90
C ILE A 176 -20.45 -5.83 -25.57
N ASN A 177 -19.76 -4.71 -25.82
CA ASN A 177 -20.41 -3.54 -26.43
C ASN A 177 -20.83 -3.78 -27.88
N LEU A 178 -20.13 -4.67 -28.60
CA LEU A 178 -20.53 -5.07 -29.94
C LEU A 178 -21.80 -5.93 -29.90
N VAL A 179 -21.88 -6.91 -29.02
CA VAL A 179 -23.10 -7.74 -28.82
C VAL A 179 -24.29 -6.86 -28.41
N LEU A 180 -24.08 -5.95 -27.44
CA LEU A 180 -25.11 -5.00 -27.03
C LEU A 180 -25.51 -4.06 -28.16
N GLY A 181 -24.54 -3.60 -28.96
CA GLY A 181 -24.80 -2.78 -30.14
C GLY A 181 -25.67 -3.50 -31.16
N ILE A 182 -25.36 -4.77 -31.47
CA ILE A 182 -26.15 -5.60 -32.40
C ILE A 182 -27.56 -5.82 -31.85
N LEU A 183 -27.69 -6.16 -30.57
CA LEU A 183 -29.00 -6.39 -29.93
C LEU A 183 -29.87 -5.12 -29.97
N ASN A 184 -29.28 -3.96 -29.65
CA ASN A 184 -29.96 -2.67 -29.74
C ASN A 184 -30.36 -2.31 -31.17
N MET A 185 -29.51 -2.62 -32.16
CA MET A 185 -29.86 -2.42 -33.57
C MET A 185 -31.03 -3.32 -33.99
N VAL A 186 -31.04 -4.60 -33.61
CA VAL A 186 -32.14 -5.52 -33.92
C VAL A 186 -33.44 -5.03 -33.28
N LEU A 187 -33.42 -4.64 -32.00
CA LEU A 187 -34.58 -4.08 -31.32
C LEU A 187 -35.08 -2.80 -32.00
N PHE A 188 -34.17 -1.90 -32.39
CA PHE A 188 -34.50 -0.67 -33.09
C PHE A 188 -35.15 -0.93 -34.45
N LEU A 189 -34.68 -1.94 -35.20
CA LEU A 189 -35.27 -2.33 -36.48
C LEU A 189 -36.62 -3.03 -36.35
N ILE A 190 -36.91 -3.68 -35.22
CA ILE A 190 -38.23 -4.30 -34.95
C ILE A 190 -39.26 -3.25 -34.50
N LEU A 191 -38.83 -2.24 -33.75
CA LEU A 191 -39.71 -1.21 -33.17
C LEU A 191 -39.94 0.00 -34.09
N ALA A 192 -39.11 0.20 -35.11
CA ALA A 192 -39.18 1.31 -36.08
C ALA A 192 -39.96 0.94 -37.34
#